data_AF-A0AAJ6YBG0-F1
#
_entry.id   AF-A0AAJ6YBG0-F1
#
_cell.length_a   1.000
_cell.length_b   1.000
_cell.length_c   1.000
_cell.angle_alpha   90.00
_cell.angle_beta   90.00
_cell.angle_gamma   90.00
#
_symmetry.space_group_name_H-M   'P 1'
#
loop_
_entity.id
_entity.type
_entity.pdbx_description
1 polymer ?
#
loop_
_entity_poly.entity_id
_entity_poly.type
_entity_poly.pdbx_seq_one_letter_code
_entity_poly.pdbx_strand_id
1 'polypeptide(L)'
;MMSYLSALLLLTTLASHIISNQQTSARILLPSEAAKELIRGGIPRMFISSYICLIKSESNFDTRKKTGPGHKASYSYGILQISSDKWCSAFRPGGVCRKNCNDFLDDDIQDDIACAKIIANQEGFKYWKGWVKSCKNNNFTSVSSRLRKQSNMDNDRFRRLGIGREIEVSEEDLSTK
;
A
#
# COMPACT_ATOMS: atom_id res chain seq x y z
N MET A 1 44.87 -11.67 -35.49
CA MET A 1 44.17 -12.60 -34.57
C MET A 1 44.15 -12.08 -33.13
N MET A 2 45.31 -11.67 -32.58
CA MET A 2 45.42 -11.11 -31.21
C MET A 2 44.56 -9.86 -30.95
N SER A 3 44.35 -8.99 -31.95
CA SER A 3 43.59 -7.73 -31.79
C SER A 3 42.06 -7.91 -31.72
N TYR A 4 41.53 -9.04 -32.21
CA TYR A 4 40.10 -9.34 -32.14
C TYR A 4 39.73 -9.99 -30.80
N LEU A 5 40.65 -10.78 -30.23
CA LEU A 5 40.52 -11.41 -28.92
C LEU A 5 40.46 -10.37 -27.79
N SER A 6 41.28 -9.32 -27.86
CA SER A 6 41.25 -8.22 -26.88
C SER A 6 39.96 -7.39 -26.95
N ALA A 7 39.43 -7.14 -28.15
CA ALA A 7 38.16 -6.44 -28.34
C ALA A 7 36.95 -7.24 -27.80
N LEU A 8 36.95 -8.57 -28.01
CA LEU A 8 35.91 -9.47 -27.47
C LEU A 8 35.93 -9.52 -25.92
N LEU A 9 37.11 -9.57 -25.31
CA LEU A 9 37.26 -9.51 -23.85
C LEU A 9 36.72 -8.20 -23.26
N LEU A 10 37.01 -7.05 -23.89
CA LEU A 10 36.52 -5.74 -23.44
C LEU A 10 34.99 -5.58 -23.59
N LEU A 11 34.38 -6.18 -24.61
CA LEU A 11 32.92 -6.14 -24.79
C LEU A 11 32.18 -6.95 -23.72
N THR A 12 32.75 -8.07 -23.27
CA THR A 12 32.14 -8.89 -22.21
C THR A 12 32.23 -8.26 -20.81
N THR A 13 33.30 -7.51 -20.52
CA THR A 13 33.43 -6.81 -19.23
C THR A 13 32.49 -5.60 -19.13
N LEU A 14 32.27 -4.87 -20.23
CA LEU A 14 31.30 -3.76 -20.28
C LEU A 14 29.85 -4.22 -20.05
N ALA A 15 29.46 -5.39 -20.55
CA ALA A 15 28.11 -5.94 -20.33
C ALA A 15 27.90 -6.43 -18.87
N SER A 16 28.98 -6.76 -18.16
CA SER A 16 28.94 -7.28 -16.79
C SER A 16 28.86 -6.18 -15.71
N HIS A 17 28.87 -4.90 -16.08
CA HIS A 17 28.83 -3.76 -15.16
C HIS A 17 27.50 -3.00 -15.14
N ILE A 18 26.45 -3.49 -15.81
CA ILE A 18 25.13 -2.82 -15.90
C ILE A 18 24.13 -3.33 -14.82
N ILE A 19 24.57 -4.12 -13.84
CA ILE A 19 23.67 -4.61 -12.77
C ILE A 19 24.25 -4.25 -11.40
N SER A 20 23.90 -3.06 -10.92
CA SER A 20 23.56 -2.80 -9.50
C SER A 20 23.19 -1.33 -9.33
N ASN A 21 21.93 -1.00 -9.63
CA ASN A 21 21.30 0.22 -9.13
C ASN A 21 20.34 -0.18 -8.01
N GLN A 22 20.91 -0.66 -6.89
CA GLN A 22 20.16 -0.86 -5.65
C GLN A 22 20.51 0.33 -4.77
N GLN A 23 19.82 1.45 -5.01
CA GLN A 23 19.92 2.65 -4.19
C GLN A 23 19.37 2.31 -2.79
N THR A 24 20.21 1.80 -1.89
CA THR A 24 19.85 1.63 -0.49
C THR A 24 19.88 2.98 0.22
N SER A 25 18.87 3.80 -0.02
CA SER A 25 18.54 4.97 0.79
C SER A 25 17.09 4.81 1.23
N ALA A 26 16.80 5.03 2.51
CA ALA A 26 15.45 4.89 3.06
C ALA A 26 14.41 5.58 2.16
N ARG A 27 13.47 4.81 1.60
CA ARG A 27 12.48 5.35 0.67
C ARG A 27 11.26 5.80 1.45
N ILE A 28 11.08 7.11 1.54
CA ILE A 28 9.76 7.67 1.81
C ILE A 28 8.92 7.45 0.54
N LEU A 29 7.97 6.51 0.59
CA LEU A 29 7.10 6.23 -0.56
C LEU A 29 6.12 7.38 -0.80
N LEU A 30 5.88 7.72 -2.07
CA LEU A 30 4.80 8.64 -2.40
C LEU A 30 3.44 7.97 -2.15
N PRO A 31 2.38 8.72 -1.77
CA PRO A 31 1.06 8.12 -1.53
C PRO A 31 0.49 7.35 -2.73
N SER A 32 0.75 7.82 -3.96
CA SER A 32 0.32 7.14 -5.18
C SER A 32 1.11 5.86 -5.47
N GLU A 33 2.40 5.82 -5.13
CA GLU A 33 3.24 4.62 -5.23
C GLU A 33 2.78 3.58 -4.21
N ALA A 34 2.61 3.97 -2.94
CA ALA A 34 2.06 3.10 -1.91
C ALA A 34 0.69 2.53 -2.31
N ALA A 35 -0.18 3.33 -2.95
CA ALA A 35 -1.47 2.85 -3.42
C ALA A 35 -1.35 1.78 -4.53
N LYS A 36 -0.39 1.94 -5.46
CA LYS A 36 -0.10 0.95 -6.50
C LYS A 36 0.44 -0.34 -5.87
N GLU A 37 1.36 -0.24 -4.93
CA GLU A 37 1.93 -1.39 -4.23
C GLU A 37 0.87 -2.15 -3.41
N LEU A 38 -0.04 -1.46 -2.74
CA LEU A 38 -1.17 -2.06 -2.04
C LEU A 38 -2.09 -2.83 -3.01
N ILE A 39 -2.39 -2.26 -4.18
CA ILE A 39 -3.18 -2.95 -5.21
C ILE A 39 -2.41 -4.18 -5.73
N ARG A 40 -1.10 -4.05 -5.98
CA ARG A 40 -0.22 -5.15 -6.40
C ARG A 40 -0.20 -6.30 -5.38
N GLY A 41 -0.18 -5.97 -4.08
CA GLY A 41 -0.25 -6.92 -2.97
C GLY A 41 -1.67 -7.49 -2.69
N GLY A 42 -2.63 -7.18 -3.56
CA GLY A 42 -3.98 -7.73 -3.51
C GLY A 42 -4.83 -7.17 -2.38
N ILE A 43 -4.61 -5.92 -1.97
CA ILE A 43 -5.57 -5.18 -1.13
C ILE A 43 -6.76 -4.77 -1.99
N PRO A 44 -8.01 -5.10 -1.62
CA PRO A 44 -9.18 -4.69 -2.39
C PRO A 44 -9.27 -3.16 -2.50
N ARG A 45 -9.65 -2.66 -3.68
CA ARG A 45 -9.73 -1.21 -3.98
C ARG A 45 -10.50 -0.41 -2.93
N MET A 46 -11.53 -1.00 -2.33
CA MET A 46 -12.35 -0.36 -1.29
C MET A 46 -11.58 -0.06 0.01
N PHE A 47 -10.49 -0.78 0.30
CA PHE A 47 -9.67 -0.59 1.51
C PHE A 47 -8.41 0.23 1.28
N ILE A 48 -8.06 0.57 0.03
CA ILE A 48 -6.82 1.29 -0.29
C ILE A 48 -6.70 2.59 0.49
N SER A 49 -7.78 3.37 0.57
CA SER A 49 -7.74 4.63 1.33
C SER A 49 -7.51 4.43 2.83
N SER A 50 -8.05 3.35 3.42
CA SER A 50 -7.81 3.00 4.83
C SER A 50 -6.36 2.60 5.07
N TYR A 51 -5.75 1.82 4.17
CA TYR A 51 -4.34 1.45 4.25
C TYR A 51 -3.41 2.63 4.00
N ILE A 52 -3.73 3.56 3.09
CA ILE A 52 -2.96 4.79 2.91
C ILE A 52 -2.98 5.65 4.18
N CYS A 53 -4.14 5.76 4.85
CA CYS A 53 -4.22 6.46 6.13
C CYS A 53 -3.38 5.76 7.21
N LEU A 54 -3.45 4.42 7.27
CA LEU A 54 -2.65 3.60 8.18
C LEU A 54 -1.16 3.88 7.99
N ILE A 55 -0.66 3.70 6.77
CA ILE A 55 0.75 3.94 6.41
C ILE A 55 1.17 5.36 6.82
N LYS A 56 0.37 6.37 6.48
CA LYS A 56 0.68 7.75 6.86
C LYS A 56 0.76 7.94 8.38
N SER A 57 -0.19 7.37 9.11
CA SER A 57 -0.29 7.54 10.57
C SER A 57 0.78 6.79 11.36
N GLU A 58 1.26 5.66 10.83
CA GLU A 58 2.21 4.78 11.51
C GLU A 58 3.65 5.13 11.14
N SER A 59 3.94 5.22 9.85
CA SER A 59 5.30 5.40 9.34
C SER A 59 5.56 6.73 8.66
N ASN A 60 4.52 7.49 8.29
CA ASN A 60 4.65 8.60 7.35
C ASN A 60 5.31 8.16 6.03
N PHE A 61 4.93 6.97 5.55
CA PHE A 61 5.43 6.33 4.32
C PHE A 61 6.91 5.94 4.33
N ASP A 62 7.59 6.00 5.47
CA ASP A 62 8.97 5.54 5.60
C ASP A 62 9.03 4.02 5.67
N THR A 63 9.58 3.38 4.63
CA THR A 63 9.72 1.92 4.57
C THR A 63 10.75 1.35 5.53
N ARG A 64 11.65 2.18 6.07
CA ARG A 64 12.71 1.73 6.98
C ARG A 64 12.46 2.16 8.42
N LYS A 65 11.26 2.64 8.71
CA LYS A 65 10.95 3.12 10.06
C LYS A 65 10.97 1.98 11.06
N LYS A 66 11.83 2.12 12.06
CA LYS A 66 11.88 1.25 13.22
C LYS A 66 11.50 2.06 14.46
N THR A 67 10.52 1.59 15.22
CA THR A 67 10.11 2.23 16.48
C THR A 67 10.15 1.24 17.64
N GLY A 68 10.40 1.77 18.84
CA GLY A 68 10.52 0.98 20.06
C GLY A 68 11.68 1.47 20.95
N PRO A 69 12.01 0.71 22.00
CA PRO A 69 11.32 -0.51 22.41
C PRO A 69 9.90 -0.22 22.94
N GLY A 70 8.99 -1.17 22.73
CA GLY A 70 7.64 -1.19 23.25
C GLY A 70 7.46 -2.27 24.34
N HIS A 71 6.27 -2.87 24.40
CA HIS A 71 5.97 -3.97 25.32
C HIS A 71 6.93 -5.15 25.10
N LYS A 72 7.38 -5.80 26.20
CA LYS A 72 8.35 -6.92 26.19
C LYS A 72 9.64 -6.63 25.40
N ALA A 73 10.10 -5.37 25.40
CA ALA A 73 11.26 -4.93 24.62
C ALA A 73 11.14 -5.22 23.10
N SER A 74 9.92 -5.33 22.59
CA SER A 74 9.66 -5.49 21.15
C SER A 74 9.89 -4.20 20.38
N TYR A 75 10.13 -4.31 19.08
CA TYR A 75 10.19 -3.18 18.15
C TYR A 75 9.14 -3.36 17.05
N SER A 76 8.70 -2.26 16.46
CA SER A 76 7.86 -2.25 15.26
C SER A 76 8.67 -1.83 14.04
N TYR A 77 8.42 -2.50 12.92
CA TYR A 77 9.26 -2.45 11.73
C TYR A 77 8.43 -2.03 10.50
N GLY A 78 9.07 -1.27 9.63
CA GLY A 78 8.59 -1.04 8.28
C GLY A 78 7.47 -0.04 8.12
N ILE A 79 7.02 0.08 6.88
CA ILE A 79 5.98 1.03 6.48
C ILE A 79 4.64 0.79 7.20
N LEU A 80 4.39 -0.45 7.64
CA LEU A 80 3.16 -0.88 8.34
C LEU A 80 3.38 -1.11 9.84
N GLN A 81 4.55 -0.76 10.40
CA GLN A 81 4.86 -0.86 11.83
C GLN A 81 4.48 -2.23 12.46
N ILE A 82 5.00 -3.30 11.86
CA ILE A 82 4.76 -4.69 12.25
C ILE A 82 5.63 -5.02 13.47
N SER A 83 5.01 -5.43 14.58
CA SER A 83 5.69 -5.63 15.86
C SER A 83 6.32 -7.02 16.01
N SER A 84 7.53 -7.06 16.54
CA SER A 84 8.25 -8.28 16.93
C SER A 84 7.71 -8.95 18.21
N ASP A 85 6.69 -8.39 18.87
CA ASP A 85 6.03 -9.04 20.02
C ASP A 85 5.25 -10.30 19.58
N LYS A 86 4.71 -10.28 18.36
CA LYS A 86 3.84 -11.35 17.83
C LYS A 86 4.10 -11.73 16.37
N TRP A 87 4.42 -10.76 15.52
CA TRP A 87 4.26 -10.94 14.07
C TRP A 87 5.52 -11.41 13.35
N CYS A 88 6.70 -11.02 13.84
CA CYS A 88 7.99 -11.41 13.28
C CYS A 88 9.02 -11.70 14.38
N SER A 89 10.20 -12.20 14.00
CA SER A 89 11.34 -12.36 14.92
C SER A 89 12.58 -11.64 14.38
N ALA A 90 13.38 -11.03 15.26
CA ALA A 90 14.43 -10.09 14.89
C ALA A 90 15.69 -10.73 14.28
N PHE A 91 15.98 -11.99 14.61
CA PHE A 91 17.24 -12.65 14.22
C PHE A 91 17.03 -13.78 13.20
N ARG A 92 15.81 -14.30 13.10
CA ARG A 92 15.46 -15.43 12.22
C ARG A 92 14.00 -15.31 11.81
N PRO A 93 13.56 -15.99 10.74
CA PRO A 93 12.15 -16.11 10.44
C PRO A 93 11.34 -16.65 11.63
N GLY A 94 10.27 -15.97 11.99
CA GLY A 94 9.45 -16.33 13.14
C GLY A 94 8.18 -15.48 13.25
N GLY A 95 7.51 -15.58 14.39
CA GLY A 95 6.20 -14.95 14.61
C GLY A 95 5.10 -15.51 13.70
N VAL A 96 3.92 -14.90 13.76
CA VAL A 96 2.76 -15.35 12.97
C VAL A 96 3.01 -15.20 11.46
N CYS A 97 3.76 -14.18 11.03
CA CYS A 97 4.05 -13.94 9.62
C CYS A 97 5.23 -14.78 9.09
N ARG A 98 5.91 -15.56 9.95
CA ARG A 98 7.07 -16.41 9.60
C ARG A 98 8.16 -15.65 8.86
N LYS A 99 8.43 -14.42 9.31
CA LYS A 99 9.36 -13.47 8.66
C LYS A 99 10.44 -13.01 9.62
N ASN A 100 11.60 -12.65 9.08
CA ASN A 100 12.58 -11.89 9.84
C ASN A 100 12.11 -10.43 9.87
N CYS A 101 12.11 -9.79 11.04
CA CYS A 101 11.63 -8.42 11.15
C CYS A 101 12.43 -7.42 10.30
N ASN A 102 13.68 -7.73 9.96
CA ASN A 102 14.50 -6.88 9.10
C ASN A 102 14.07 -6.94 7.64
N ASP A 103 13.33 -7.97 7.22
CA ASP A 103 12.79 -8.05 5.85
C ASP A 103 11.81 -6.89 5.60
N PHE A 104 11.08 -6.44 6.63
CA PHE A 104 10.18 -5.28 6.55
C PHE A 104 10.89 -3.92 6.54
N LEU A 105 12.23 -3.86 6.47
CA LEU A 105 13.00 -2.61 6.44
C LEU A 105 13.64 -2.34 5.09
N ASP A 106 13.15 -2.98 4.03
CA ASP A 106 13.58 -2.74 2.66
C ASP A 106 12.61 -1.79 1.91
N ASP A 107 12.76 -1.70 0.58
CA ASP A 107 11.93 -0.83 -0.25
C ASP A 107 10.76 -1.60 -0.91
N ASP A 108 10.76 -2.94 -0.90
CA ASP A 108 9.72 -3.80 -1.49
C ASP A 108 8.70 -4.22 -0.44
N ILE A 109 7.67 -3.40 -0.26
CA ILE A 109 6.69 -3.56 0.81
C ILE A 109 5.70 -4.73 0.63
N GLN A 110 5.96 -5.68 -0.27
CA GLN A 110 5.01 -6.76 -0.58
C GLN A 110 4.86 -7.76 0.56
N ASP A 111 5.94 -8.04 1.29
CA ASP A 111 5.86 -8.90 2.46
C ASP A 111 5.30 -8.17 3.69
N ASP A 112 5.54 -6.85 3.83
CA ASP A 112 4.78 -6.00 4.76
C ASP A 112 3.28 -6.15 4.50
N ILE A 113 2.83 -5.98 3.25
CA ILE A 113 1.42 -6.06 2.86
C ILE A 113 0.86 -7.45 3.16
N ALA A 114 1.60 -8.51 2.84
CA ALA A 114 1.20 -9.89 3.12
C ALA A 114 0.98 -10.10 4.63
N CYS A 115 1.91 -9.64 5.47
CA CYS A 115 1.78 -9.73 6.92
C CYS A 115 0.63 -8.85 7.45
N ALA A 116 0.48 -7.63 6.94
CA ALA A 116 -0.61 -6.74 7.35
C ALA A 116 -2.00 -7.29 7.03
N LYS A 117 -2.17 -8.05 5.94
CA LYS A 117 -3.42 -8.78 5.66
C LYS A 117 -3.73 -9.80 6.75
N ILE A 118 -2.72 -10.53 7.22
CA ILE A 118 -2.88 -11.49 8.33
C ILE A 118 -3.29 -10.76 9.61
N ILE A 119 -2.61 -9.65 9.93
CA ILE A 119 -2.92 -8.82 11.10
C ILE A 119 -4.35 -8.28 11.01
N ALA A 120 -4.73 -7.69 9.88
CA ALA A 120 -6.06 -7.14 9.67
C ALA A 120 -7.16 -8.23 9.75
N ASN A 121 -6.88 -9.46 9.31
CA ASN A 121 -7.81 -10.58 9.44
C ASN A 121 -7.95 -11.05 10.90
N GLN A 122 -6.87 -11.09 11.67
CA GLN A 122 -6.89 -11.60 13.05
C GLN A 122 -7.30 -10.55 14.09
N GLU A 123 -6.77 -9.33 13.99
CA GLU A 123 -6.94 -8.27 14.98
C GLU A 123 -7.77 -7.10 14.45
N GLY A 124 -7.98 -7.00 13.13
CA GLY A 124 -8.55 -5.81 12.52
C GLY A 124 -7.61 -4.61 12.57
N PHE A 125 -8.09 -3.48 12.07
CA PHE A 125 -7.31 -2.23 12.03
C PHE A 125 -7.02 -1.62 13.42
N LYS A 126 -7.66 -2.12 14.49
CA LYS A 126 -7.42 -1.68 15.87
C LYS A 126 -6.02 -2.00 16.40
N TYR A 127 -5.30 -2.92 15.75
CA TYR A 127 -3.90 -3.21 16.09
C TYR A 127 -3.00 -1.98 15.94
N TRP A 128 -3.24 -1.16 14.90
CA TRP A 128 -2.48 0.05 14.61
C TRP A 128 -3.01 1.24 15.41
N LYS A 129 -2.33 1.60 16.50
CA LYS A 129 -2.76 2.70 17.39
C LYS A 129 -2.77 4.06 16.69
N GLY A 130 -1.80 4.32 15.81
CA GLY A 130 -1.75 5.51 14.97
C GLY A 130 -2.96 5.58 14.03
N TRP A 131 -3.32 4.45 13.42
CA TRP A 131 -4.55 4.37 12.60
C TRP A 131 -5.81 4.61 13.44
N VAL A 132 -5.90 4.03 14.64
CA VAL A 132 -7.07 4.25 15.53
C VAL A 132 -7.23 5.73 15.86
N LYS A 133 -6.13 6.42 16.17
CA LYS A 133 -6.13 7.85 16.53
C LYS A 133 -6.45 8.75 15.33
N SER A 134 -5.91 8.46 14.15
CA SER A 134 -5.93 9.37 13.00
C SER A 134 -6.94 9.00 11.92
N CYS A 135 -7.43 7.76 11.89
CA CYS A 135 -8.19 7.22 10.76
C CYS A 135 -9.57 6.65 11.15
N LYS A 136 -9.74 6.05 12.33
CA LYS A 136 -10.97 5.30 12.70
C LYS A 136 -12.26 6.15 12.65
N ASN A 137 -12.20 7.40 13.11
CA ASN A 137 -13.36 8.31 13.15
C ASN A 137 -13.45 9.22 11.92
N ASN A 138 -12.37 9.30 11.15
CA ASN A 138 -12.44 9.87 9.82
C ASN A 138 -13.10 8.82 8.97
N ASN A 139 -14.42 8.91 8.81
CA ASN A 139 -15.16 8.18 7.79
C ASN A 139 -14.42 8.39 6.47
N PHE A 140 -13.48 7.50 6.14
CA PHE A 140 -13.02 7.24 4.79
C PHE A 140 -14.22 6.60 4.13
N THR A 141 -15.20 7.47 3.89
CA THR A 141 -16.20 7.31 2.88
C THR A 141 -15.36 6.95 1.67
N SER A 142 -15.42 5.66 1.34
CA SER A 142 -14.91 5.07 0.12
C SER A 142 -14.98 6.11 -0.99
N VAL A 143 -14.02 6.13 -1.91
CA VAL A 143 -14.15 6.99 -3.10
C VAL A 143 -15.55 6.83 -3.71
N SER A 144 -16.15 5.63 -3.63
CA SER A 144 -17.56 5.42 -3.98
C SER A 144 -18.59 6.23 -3.17
N SER A 145 -18.45 6.43 -1.86
CA SER A 145 -19.38 7.25 -1.06
C SER A 145 -19.09 8.75 -1.11
N ARG A 146 -17.83 9.15 -1.37
CA ARG A 146 -17.51 10.53 -1.76
C ARG A 146 -18.06 10.87 -3.14
N LEU A 147 -17.93 9.96 -4.12
CA LEU A 147 -18.56 10.08 -5.43
C LEU A 147 -20.08 10.04 -5.32
N ARG A 148 -20.66 9.21 -4.43
CA ARG A 148 -22.12 9.22 -4.15
C ARG A 148 -22.58 10.53 -3.51
N LYS A 149 -21.77 11.09 -2.61
CA LYS A 149 -22.06 12.38 -1.98
C LYS A 149 -21.93 13.52 -2.99
N GLN A 150 -20.92 13.47 -3.86
CA GLN A 150 -20.74 14.43 -4.94
C GLN A 150 -21.87 14.34 -5.96
N SER A 151 -22.25 13.13 -6.40
CA SER A 151 -23.39 12.94 -7.31
C SER A 151 -24.71 13.38 -6.69
N ASN A 152 -24.90 13.18 -5.37
CA ASN A 152 -26.08 13.66 -4.66
C ASN A 152 -26.10 15.20 -4.55
N MET A 153 -24.95 15.83 -4.28
CA MET A 153 -24.81 17.29 -4.25
C MET A 153 -25.03 17.91 -5.63
N ASP A 154 -24.51 17.28 -6.68
CA ASP A 154 -24.69 17.72 -8.06
C ASP A 154 -26.15 17.56 -8.49
N ASN A 155 -26.81 16.44 -8.13
CA ASN A 155 -28.23 16.22 -8.41
C ASN A 155 -29.15 17.24 -7.70
N ASP A 156 -28.84 17.60 -6.44
CA ASP A 156 -29.58 18.63 -5.71
C ASP A 156 -29.39 20.02 -6.36
N ARG A 157 -28.18 20.31 -6.87
CA ARG A 157 -27.92 21.52 -7.64
C ARG A 157 -28.73 21.57 -8.93
N PHE A 158 -28.80 20.47 -9.70
CA PHE A 158 -29.62 20.40 -10.92
C PHE A 158 -31.11 20.60 -10.63
N ARG A 159 -31.63 20.00 -9.56
CA ARG A 159 -33.02 20.19 -9.13
C ARG A 159 -33.33 21.65 -8.77
N ARG A 160 -32.43 22.34 -8.07
CA ARG A 160 -32.60 23.78 -7.73
C ARG A 160 -32.53 24.70 -8.96
N LEU A 161 -31.79 24.31 -9.99
CA LEU A 161 -31.71 25.06 -11.24
C LEU A 161 -32.89 24.80 -12.19
N GLY A 162 -33.85 23.93 -11.80
CA GLY A 162 -34.99 23.57 -12.64
C GLY A 162 -34.61 22.72 -13.87
N ILE A 163 -33.39 22.19 -13.91
CA ILE A 163 -32.87 21.40 -15.03
C ILE A 163 -33.19 19.93 -14.74
N GLY A 164 -34.46 19.54 -14.91
CA GLY A 164 -34.86 18.14 -14.87
C GLY A 164 -34.34 17.41 -16.10
N ARG A 165 -33.61 16.31 -15.92
CA ARG A 165 -33.40 15.35 -17.01
C ARG A 165 -34.74 14.65 -17.27
N GLU A 166 -35.47 15.13 -18.26
CA GLU A 166 -36.48 14.34 -18.95
C GLU A 166 -35.70 13.32 -19.77
N ILE A 167 -35.39 12.18 -19.16
CA ILE A 167 -35.09 10.97 -19.92
C ILE A 167 -36.36 10.14 -19.80
N GLU A 168 -37.27 10.38 -20.73
CA GLU A 168 -38.31 9.44 -21.09
C GLU A 168 -37.58 8.22 -21.67
N VAL A 169 -37.40 7.19 -20.84
CA VAL A 169 -36.95 5.88 -21.32
C VAL A 169 -38.20 5.25 -21.94
N SER A 170 -38.32 5.34 -23.27
CA SER A 170 -39.32 4.60 -24.01
C SER A 170 -39.07 3.09 -23.84
N GLU A 171 -40.14 2.37 -23.51
CA GLU A 171 -40.17 0.95 -23.11
C GLU A 171 -39.98 -0.04 -24.29
N GLU A 172 -39.34 0.34 -25.40
CA GLU A 172 -39.41 -0.43 -26.66
C GLU A 172 -38.15 -1.24 -27.07
N ASP A 173 -36.99 -1.10 -26.42
CA ASP A 173 -35.75 -1.79 -26.89
C ASP A 173 -35.37 -3.08 -26.14
N LEU A 174 -36.30 -3.72 -25.42
CA LEU A 174 -36.10 -5.07 -24.88
C LEU A 174 -36.86 -6.17 -25.64
N SER A 175 -36.74 -6.14 -26.97
CA SER A 175 -36.99 -7.30 -27.80
C SER A 175 -36.19 -7.18 -29.10
N THR A 176 -34.95 -7.66 -29.11
CA THR A 176 -34.33 -8.45 -30.20
C THR A 176 -32.89 -8.81 -29.84
N LYS A 177 -32.70 -9.90 -29.07
CA LYS A 177 -31.73 -11.01 -29.25
C LYS A 177 -31.47 -11.76 -27.95
#